data_AF-A8HV72-F1
#
_entry.id   AF-A8HV72-F1
#
_cell.length_a   1.000
_cell.length_b   1.000
_cell.length_c   1.000
_cell.angle_alpha   90.00
_cell.angle_beta   90.00
_cell.angle_gamma   90.00
#
_symmetry.space_group_name_H-M   'P 1'
#
loop_
_entity.id
_entity.type
_entity.pdbx_description
1 polymer ?
#
loop_
_entity_poly.entity_id
_entity_poly.type
_entity_poly.pdbx_seq_one_letter_code
_entity_poly.pdbx_strand_id
1 'polypeptide(L)'
;MPQARSCVSLLIICVPAGSGAFSERCPEGSSCNSDLLLIQAHGTAATDSRRMTRVLIEGRLASAARRKCKGRHPPCAPARAPCVPPRGIGTPDGDGLSTMHGTFDAALKASLSADTPEKVIDLADHSAAVAAGKARAIQAITGQTRMLALNATIEAARAGDAGRGFAVVAEEVKAVSAEIGRLASDMETELRSALDELRAVGRRMAQDVRGQRLVDLSLNAIEIIDRNLYERTCDVRWWATDAALVNCGDPTPERVAEAERRLGVILSAYTVYLDLWFCTPEGRVVAHGRADRYPNIRGLDVSRESWFREAMDSVSGDDYAVADVNPCPALRGAPVATYAAAVREGGALRGKPIGVLGIHFDWEPQARAVVEGVRLSPDEAERSRVLLVDARGRVIASSDRRGIFTELVNLNARGRTSGIDHTPDSKTIAFHMTPGYETYRGLGWAGVIMQDPLHAGMRHHR
;
A
#
# COMPACT_ATOMS: atom_id res chain seq x y z
N MET A 1 8.63 -42.81 -18.79
CA MET A 1 8.16 -41.52 -19.33
C MET A 1 6.93 -41.06 -18.56
N PRO A 2 7.01 -39.99 -17.77
CA PRO A 2 5.84 -39.21 -17.36
C PRO A 2 5.78 -37.88 -18.13
N GLN A 3 4.56 -37.47 -18.46
CA GLN A 3 4.21 -36.34 -19.31
C GLN A 3 4.58 -34.99 -18.66
N ALA A 4 5.20 -34.11 -19.46
CA ALA A 4 5.48 -32.73 -19.12
C ALA A 4 4.17 -31.94 -18.94
N ARG A 5 4.02 -31.25 -17.80
CA ARG A 5 3.04 -30.18 -17.64
C ARG A 5 3.68 -28.88 -18.13
N SER A 6 3.18 -28.32 -19.23
CA SER A 6 3.55 -26.97 -19.67
C SER A 6 3.03 -25.92 -18.69
N CYS A 7 3.94 -25.22 -18.02
CA CYS A 7 3.63 -23.95 -17.37
C CYS A 7 3.51 -22.87 -18.44
N VAL A 8 2.29 -22.32 -18.60
CA VAL A 8 2.07 -21.09 -19.38
C VAL A 8 2.53 -19.93 -18.49
N SER A 9 3.64 -19.30 -18.86
CA SER A 9 4.09 -18.05 -18.23
C SER A 9 3.24 -16.89 -18.76
N LEU A 10 2.56 -16.18 -17.86
CA LEU A 10 1.80 -14.98 -18.20
C LEU A 10 2.77 -13.79 -18.25
N LEU A 11 3.17 -13.40 -19.45
CA LEU A 11 4.03 -12.23 -19.69
C LEU A 11 3.18 -10.96 -19.62
N ILE A 12 3.33 -10.15 -18.57
CA ILE A 12 2.74 -8.80 -18.50
C ILE A 12 3.76 -7.84 -19.11
N ILE A 13 3.55 -7.43 -20.37
CA ILE A 13 4.32 -6.36 -21.00
C ILE A 13 3.64 -5.02 -20.67
N CYS A 14 4.27 -4.20 -19.83
CA CYS A 14 3.95 -2.77 -19.75
C CYS A 14 4.72 -2.03 -20.85
N VAL A 15 4.02 -1.53 -21.88
CA VAL A 15 4.59 -0.57 -22.84
C VAL A 15 4.26 0.85 -22.37
N PRO A 16 5.24 1.75 -22.20
CA PRO A 16 4.96 3.14 -21.87
C PRO A 16 4.45 3.88 -23.11
N ALA A 17 3.39 4.67 -22.93
CA ALA A 17 2.83 5.52 -23.97
C ALA A 17 3.71 6.76 -24.19
N GLY A 18 4.17 7.00 -25.43
CA GLY A 18 4.59 8.35 -25.83
C GLY A 18 5.62 8.44 -26.96
N SER A 19 5.13 8.87 -28.12
CA SER A 19 5.81 9.62 -29.20
C SER A 19 6.81 8.91 -30.12
N GLY A 20 6.52 8.96 -31.43
CA GLY A 20 7.48 8.70 -32.52
C GLY A 20 6.89 7.85 -33.64
N ALA A 21 6.50 8.50 -34.73
CA ALA A 21 6.02 7.86 -35.94
C ALA A 21 7.06 6.87 -36.51
N PHE A 22 6.68 5.61 -36.67
CA PHE A 22 7.34 4.68 -37.59
C PHE A 22 6.31 4.08 -38.53
N SER A 23 6.37 4.55 -39.77
CA SER A 23 5.76 3.91 -40.91
C SER A 23 6.68 2.76 -41.31
N GLU A 24 6.23 1.53 -41.25
CA GLU A 24 6.79 0.46 -42.09
C GLU A 24 5.72 -0.61 -42.34
N ARG A 25 5.55 -0.89 -43.63
CA ARG A 25 4.56 -1.82 -44.18
C ARG A 25 4.92 -3.24 -43.77
N CYS A 26 3.95 -3.99 -43.25
CA CYS A 26 3.99 -5.45 -43.26
C CYS A 26 2.99 -6.00 -44.28
N PRO A 27 3.34 -7.08 -45.03
CA PRO A 27 2.63 -7.55 -46.20
C PRO A 27 1.36 -8.34 -45.85
N GLU A 28 0.46 -8.40 -46.82
CA GLU A 28 -0.82 -9.11 -46.79
C GLU A 28 -0.67 -10.58 -46.38
N GLY A 29 -1.53 -11.03 -45.45
CA GLY A 29 -1.80 -12.46 -45.27
C GLY A 29 -1.57 -13.06 -43.88
N SER A 30 -2.09 -12.47 -42.81
CA SER A 30 -2.39 -13.23 -41.58
C SER A 30 -3.42 -12.53 -40.72
N SER A 31 -4.62 -13.11 -40.62
CA SER A 31 -5.68 -12.66 -39.71
C SER A 31 -5.33 -13.02 -38.27
N CYS A 32 -5.05 -12.03 -37.42
CA CYS A 32 -5.05 -12.18 -35.98
C CYS A 32 -6.08 -11.20 -35.39
N ASN A 33 -7.25 -11.73 -35.01
CA ASN A 33 -8.17 -11.01 -34.13
C ASN A 33 -7.63 -11.14 -32.70
N SER A 34 -7.31 -10.02 -32.07
CA SER A 34 -7.01 -9.93 -30.64
C SER A 34 -7.90 -8.85 -30.02
N ASP A 35 -9.11 -9.22 -29.65
CA ASP A 35 -9.92 -8.42 -28.73
C ASP A 35 -9.36 -8.65 -27.31
N LEU A 36 -8.63 -7.66 -26.79
CA LEU A 36 -8.07 -7.67 -25.44
C LEU A 36 -9.11 -7.11 -24.46
N LEU A 37 -9.74 -7.98 -23.66
CA LEU A 37 -10.62 -7.58 -22.56
C LEU A 37 -9.79 -7.37 -21.29
N LEU A 38 -9.66 -6.11 -20.85
CA LEU A 38 -9.09 -5.76 -19.54
C LEU A 38 -10.12 -6.08 -18.45
N ILE A 39 -9.79 -6.99 -17.52
CA ILE A 39 -10.57 -7.18 -16.29
C ILE A 39 -9.64 -6.84 -15.11
N GLN A 40 -9.89 -5.71 -14.46
CA GLN A 40 -9.31 -5.39 -13.14
C GLN A 40 -10.11 -6.16 -12.08
N ALA A 41 -9.44 -7.06 -11.35
CA ALA A 41 -9.98 -7.67 -10.15
C ALA A 41 -9.31 -7.02 -8.91
N HIS A 42 -10.07 -6.25 -8.15
CA HIS A 42 -9.71 -5.89 -6.78
C HIS A 42 -10.23 -7.00 -5.85
N GLY A 43 -9.32 -7.70 -5.16
CA GLY A 43 -9.65 -8.70 -4.15
C GLY A 43 -8.94 -8.39 -2.84
N THR A 44 -9.70 -7.92 -1.85
CA THR A 44 -9.31 -7.90 -0.44
C THR A 44 -9.47 -9.32 0.13
N ALA A 45 -8.37 -9.96 0.54
CA ALA A 45 -8.40 -11.26 1.19
C ALA A 45 -8.53 -11.08 2.72
N ALA A 46 -9.73 -11.28 3.25
CA ALA A 46 -9.93 -11.50 4.68
C ALA A 46 -9.78 -13.00 4.99
N THR A 47 -8.88 -13.29 5.91
CA THR A 47 -8.71 -14.58 6.59
C THR A 47 -9.92 -14.90 7.45
N ASP A 48 -10.70 -15.94 7.10
CA ASP A 48 -11.19 -16.90 8.11
C ASP A 48 -11.67 -18.21 7.45
N SER A 49 -11.34 -19.33 8.09
CA SER A 49 -11.69 -20.66 7.61
C SER A 49 -13.12 -21.03 8.05
N ARG A 50 -13.87 -21.69 7.15
CA ARG A 50 -15.21 -22.30 7.36
C ARG A 50 -16.42 -21.34 7.24
N ARG A 51 -16.84 -21.08 6.00
CA ARG A 51 -18.26 -21.15 5.53
C ARG A 51 -18.33 -20.78 4.04
N MET A 52 -18.54 -21.77 3.17
CA MET A 52 -18.94 -21.53 1.78
C MET A 52 -20.36 -20.97 1.77
N THR A 53 -20.54 -19.70 1.39
CA THR A 53 -21.82 -19.18 0.90
C THR A 53 -21.62 -18.58 -0.47
N ARG A 54 -22.33 -19.18 -1.43
CA ARG A 54 -22.36 -18.90 -2.87
C ARG A 54 -23.16 -17.62 -3.11
N VAL A 55 -22.52 -16.55 -3.59
CA VAL A 55 -23.23 -15.37 -4.11
C VAL A 55 -23.26 -15.45 -5.63
N LEU A 56 -24.45 -15.71 -6.17
CA LEU A 56 -24.82 -15.61 -7.58
C LEU A 56 -25.14 -14.14 -7.89
N ILE A 57 -24.52 -13.56 -8.91
CA ILE A 57 -25.00 -12.33 -9.55
C ILE A 57 -25.53 -12.73 -10.92
N GLU A 58 -26.86 -12.72 -11.05
CA GLU A 58 -27.57 -12.79 -12.33
C GLU A 58 -27.55 -11.42 -13.01
N GLY A 59 -27.08 -11.38 -14.26
CA GLY A 59 -27.17 -10.21 -15.13
C GLY A 59 -27.39 -10.66 -16.57
N ARG A 60 -28.63 -10.49 -17.04
CA ARG A 60 -29.11 -10.81 -18.40
C ARG A 60 -28.25 -10.17 -19.49
N LEU A 61 -27.71 -10.97 -20.40
CA LEU A 61 -27.69 -10.69 -21.85
C LEU A 61 -27.72 -12.04 -22.59
N ALA A 62 -28.82 -12.25 -23.31
CA ALA A 62 -29.10 -13.48 -24.04
C ALA A 62 -28.42 -13.49 -25.41
N SER A 63 -28.08 -14.72 -25.84
CA SER A 63 -28.23 -15.23 -27.20
C SER A 63 -27.49 -14.50 -28.34
N ALA A 64 -26.37 -15.08 -28.79
CA ALA A 64 -26.26 -15.70 -30.12
C ALA A 64 -24.80 -16.05 -30.43
N ALA A 65 -24.45 -17.34 -30.42
CA ALA A 65 -23.62 -17.99 -31.45
C ALA A 65 -23.13 -19.38 -30.97
N ARG A 66 -23.39 -20.38 -31.81
CA ARG A 66 -22.74 -21.71 -31.88
C ARG A 66 -23.14 -22.76 -30.84
N ARG A 67 -24.32 -23.37 -31.04
CA ARG A 67 -24.49 -24.81 -30.81
C ARG A 67 -24.23 -25.57 -32.12
N LYS A 68 -23.17 -26.38 -32.15
CA LYS A 68 -23.00 -27.48 -33.12
C LYS A 68 -24.02 -28.56 -32.78
N CYS A 69 -25.02 -28.76 -33.62
CA CYS A 69 -25.77 -30.02 -33.65
C CYS A 69 -24.97 -31.04 -34.47
N LYS A 70 -24.53 -32.13 -33.81
CA LYS A 70 -24.33 -33.42 -34.47
C LYS A 70 -25.73 -34.01 -34.70
N GLY A 71 -26.08 -34.33 -35.93
CA GLY A 71 -27.28 -35.10 -36.26
C GLY A 71 -27.14 -35.74 -37.65
N ARG A 72 -27.24 -37.07 -37.70
CA ARG A 72 -27.32 -37.86 -38.94
C ARG A 72 -28.67 -37.59 -39.65
N HIS A 73 -28.62 -37.61 -40.99
CA HIS A 73 -29.67 -37.50 -42.03
C HIS A 73 -30.94 -38.35 -41.82
N PRO A 74 -32.12 -38.05 -42.46
CA PRO A 74 -32.37 -38.21 -43.92
C PRO A 74 -33.22 -37.09 -44.60
N PRO A 75 -33.43 -37.15 -45.95
CA PRO A 75 -33.52 -35.96 -46.83
C PRO A 75 -34.94 -35.65 -47.33
N CYS A 76 -35.17 -34.43 -47.85
CA CYS A 76 -36.17 -34.17 -48.91
C CYS A 76 -35.96 -32.83 -49.64
N ALA A 77 -35.84 -32.94 -50.97
CA ALA A 77 -36.04 -32.05 -52.14
C ALA A 77 -35.98 -30.50 -52.09
N PRO A 78 -35.57 -29.83 -53.20
CA PRO A 78 -35.25 -28.40 -53.24
C PRO A 78 -36.40 -27.53 -53.76
N ALA A 79 -36.51 -26.29 -53.26
CA ALA A 79 -37.27 -25.23 -53.92
C ALA A 79 -36.55 -23.88 -53.79
N ARG A 80 -36.30 -23.24 -54.94
CA ARG A 80 -35.71 -21.91 -55.13
C ARG A 80 -36.75 -20.82 -54.89
N ALA A 81 -36.42 -19.76 -54.16
CA ALA A 81 -36.94 -18.39 -54.36
C ALA A 81 -36.15 -17.35 -53.51
N PRO A 82 -36.10 -16.06 -53.91
CA PRO A 82 -34.95 -15.17 -53.69
C PRO A 82 -35.10 -14.15 -52.53
N CYS A 83 -33.97 -13.53 -52.21
CA CYS A 83 -33.76 -12.51 -51.18
C CYS A 83 -34.64 -11.25 -51.32
N VAL A 84 -35.11 -10.74 -50.18
CA VAL A 84 -35.65 -9.37 -49.99
C VAL A 84 -35.01 -8.79 -48.72
N PRO A 85 -34.46 -7.56 -48.72
CA PRO A 85 -33.93 -6.93 -47.51
C PRO A 85 -35.00 -6.03 -46.86
N PRO A 86 -35.10 -5.97 -45.51
CA PRO A 86 -35.84 -4.88 -44.87
C PRO A 86 -34.88 -3.81 -44.32
N ARG A 87 -35.08 -2.63 -44.93
CA ARG A 87 -35.08 -1.25 -44.43
C ARG A 87 -34.67 -0.96 -42.97
N GLY A 88 -33.94 0.14 -42.83
CA GLY A 88 -33.30 0.63 -41.61
C GLY A 88 -34.22 1.10 -40.48
N ILE A 89 -33.60 1.17 -39.31
CA ILE A 89 -34.11 1.77 -38.07
C ILE A 89 -33.00 2.69 -37.55
N GLY A 90 -33.39 3.92 -37.21
CA GLY A 90 -32.52 5.04 -36.86
C GLY A 90 -31.70 4.86 -35.58
N THR A 91 -30.64 5.66 -35.52
CA THR A 91 -29.71 5.84 -34.39
C THR A 91 -30.40 6.51 -33.19
N PRO A 92 -30.22 6.04 -31.94
CA PRO A 92 -30.55 6.83 -30.76
C PRO A 92 -29.39 7.76 -30.39
N ASP A 93 -29.75 9.01 -30.12
CA ASP A 93 -28.90 10.12 -29.70
C ASP A 93 -28.16 9.86 -28.37
N GLY A 94 -26.96 10.45 -28.28
CA GLY A 94 -25.95 10.22 -27.25
C GLY A 94 -26.13 11.03 -25.95
N ASP A 95 -27.17 10.72 -25.17
CA ASP A 95 -27.40 11.35 -23.85
C ASP A 95 -27.55 10.36 -22.68
N GLY A 96 -27.13 9.10 -22.87
CA GLY A 96 -27.20 8.06 -21.83
C GLY A 96 -25.92 7.85 -21.01
N LEU A 97 -24.75 8.31 -21.49
CA LEU A 97 -23.45 8.06 -20.84
C LEU A 97 -23.05 9.12 -19.79
N SER A 98 -23.58 10.34 -19.89
CA SER A 98 -23.30 11.45 -18.96
C SER A 98 -23.99 11.24 -17.60
N THR A 99 -25.20 10.70 -17.62
CA THR A 99 -26.03 10.44 -16.42
C THR A 99 -25.50 9.28 -15.57
N MET A 100 -24.74 8.35 -16.16
CA MET A 100 -24.17 7.20 -15.46
C MET A 100 -22.83 7.54 -14.76
N HIS A 101 -22.05 8.50 -15.29
CA HIS A 101 -20.89 9.06 -14.59
C HIS A 101 -21.30 9.92 -13.40
N GLY A 102 -22.36 10.74 -13.55
CA GLY A 102 -22.85 11.60 -12.47
C GLY A 102 -23.42 10.85 -11.27
N THR A 103 -24.02 9.67 -11.47
CA THR A 103 -24.53 8.82 -10.38
C THR A 103 -23.43 8.04 -9.67
N PHE A 104 -22.35 7.67 -10.37
CA PHE A 104 -21.18 7.05 -9.75
C PHE A 104 -20.38 8.06 -8.92
N ASP A 105 -20.21 9.29 -9.41
CA ASP A 105 -19.61 10.39 -8.64
C ASP A 105 -20.47 10.78 -7.45
N ALA A 106 -21.80 10.81 -7.58
CA ALA A 106 -22.71 11.08 -6.46
C ALA A 106 -22.72 9.97 -5.41
N ALA A 107 -22.61 8.69 -5.82
CA ALA A 107 -22.49 7.55 -4.90
C ALA A 107 -21.12 7.48 -4.22
N LEU A 108 -20.05 7.90 -4.91
CA LEU A 108 -18.72 8.10 -4.33
C LEU A 108 -18.71 9.28 -3.36
N LYS A 109 -19.36 10.41 -3.70
CA LYS A 109 -19.56 11.57 -2.81
C LYS A 109 -20.43 11.23 -1.59
N ALA A 110 -21.43 10.38 -1.76
CA ALA A 110 -22.27 9.88 -0.68
C ALA A 110 -21.53 8.87 0.20
N SER A 111 -20.62 8.05 -0.35
CA SER A 111 -19.71 7.22 0.46
C SER A 111 -18.63 8.06 1.15
N LEU A 112 -18.17 9.15 0.54
CA LEU A 112 -17.30 10.16 1.16
C LEU A 112 -18.05 11.07 2.15
N SER A 113 -19.37 10.91 2.27
CA SER A 113 -20.18 11.49 3.34
C SER A 113 -20.23 10.60 4.59
N ALA A 114 -19.38 9.57 4.66
CA ALA A 114 -19.13 8.81 5.88
C ALA A 114 -18.92 9.76 7.07
N ASP A 115 -19.42 9.35 8.23
CA ASP A 115 -19.28 10.08 9.48
C ASP A 115 -17.79 10.16 9.86
N THR A 116 -17.12 11.20 9.39
CA THR A 116 -15.71 11.40 9.68
C THR A 116 -15.54 11.86 11.14
N PRO A 117 -14.44 11.47 11.81
CA PRO A 117 -14.14 11.99 13.14
C PRO A 117 -14.15 13.53 13.21
N GLU A 118 -13.81 14.20 12.11
CA GLU A 118 -13.92 15.65 11.95
C GLU A 118 -15.35 16.16 12.13
N LYS A 119 -16.37 15.49 11.56
CA LYS A 119 -17.78 15.86 11.75
C LYS A 119 -18.24 15.73 13.21
N VAL A 120 -17.71 14.75 13.95
CA VAL A 120 -18.03 14.59 15.38
C VAL A 120 -17.51 15.78 16.18
N ILE A 121 -16.31 16.27 15.86
CA ILE A 121 -15.73 17.47 16.48
C ILE A 121 -16.57 18.70 16.13
N ASP A 122 -16.91 18.90 14.85
CA ASP A 122 -17.73 20.03 14.40
C ASP A 122 -19.11 20.03 15.04
N LEU A 123 -19.74 18.86 15.17
CA LEU A 123 -21.04 18.71 15.82
C LEU A 123 -20.95 18.98 17.33
N ALA A 124 -19.86 18.57 17.99
CA ALA A 124 -19.61 18.89 19.39
C ALA A 124 -19.49 20.41 19.59
N ASP A 125 -18.76 21.09 18.70
CA ASP A 125 -18.59 22.53 18.71
C ASP A 125 -19.91 23.29 18.50
N HIS A 126 -20.69 22.85 17.52
CA HIS A 126 -22.01 23.41 17.28
C HIS A 126 -22.95 23.20 18.49
N SER A 127 -22.98 21.99 19.04
CA SER A 127 -23.81 21.64 20.20
C SER A 127 -23.43 22.45 21.43
N ALA A 128 -22.12 22.68 21.65
CA ALA A 128 -21.63 23.51 22.76
C ALA A 128 -22.09 24.97 22.62
N ALA A 129 -22.01 25.52 21.41
CA ALA A 129 -22.44 26.88 21.13
C ALA A 129 -23.96 27.05 21.37
N VAL A 130 -24.78 26.11 20.91
CA VAL A 130 -26.23 26.10 21.11
C VAL A 130 -26.58 25.97 22.59
N ALA A 131 -25.97 25.01 23.29
CA ALA A 131 -26.16 24.77 24.71
C ALA A 131 -25.88 26.03 25.55
N ALA A 132 -24.71 26.63 25.36
CA ALA A 132 -24.32 27.84 26.07
C ALA A 132 -25.26 29.02 25.74
N GLY A 133 -25.74 29.11 24.50
CA GLY A 133 -26.74 30.11 24.11
C GLY A 133 -28.08 29.94 24.84
N LYS A 134 -28.57 28.70 24.97
CA LYS A 134 -29.82 28.39 25.66
C LYS A 134 -29.70 28.54 27.17
N ALA A 135 -28.59 28.13 27.78
CA ALA A 135 -28.33 28.34 29.21
C ALA A 135 -28.36 29.84 29.56
N ARG A 136 -27.68 30.69 28.77
CA ARG A 136 -27.73 32.15 28.94
C ARG A 136 -29.14 32.72 28.81
N ALA A 137 -29.96 32.22 27.88
CA ALA A 137 -31.34 32.66 27.72
C ALA A 137 -32.20 32.28 28.96
N ILE A 138 -32.03 31.08 29.50
CA ILE A 138 -32.72 30.65 30.74
C ILE A 138 -32.30 31.53 31.92
N GLN A 139 -30.99 31.79 32.08
CA GLN A 139 -30.49 32.69 33.13
C GLN A 139 -31.10 34.10 33.03
N ALA A 140 -31.23 34.63 31.81
CA ALA A 140 -31.87 35.93 31.58
C ALA A 140 -33.34 35.93 31.98
N ILE A 141 -34.11 34.91 31.58
CA ILE A 141 -35.52 34.74 31.95
C ILE A 141 -35.66 34.61 33.46
N THR A 142 -34.87 33.75 34.09
CA THR A 142 -34.86 33.57 35.55
C THR A 142 -34.51 34.86 36.28
N GLY A 143 -33.56 35.64 35.79
CA GLY A 143 -33.22 36.95 36.34
C GLY A 143 -34.38 37.94 36.27
N GLN A 144 -35.08 38.00 35.13
CA GLN A 144 -36.28 38.82 34.96
C GLN A 144 -37.41 38.39 35.90
N THR A 145 -37.69 37.07 35.99
CA THR A 145 -38.72 36.53 36.87
C THR A 145 -38.41 36.81 38.34
N ARG A 146 -37.14 36.69 38.75
CA ARG A 146 -36.70 37.05 40.10
C ARG A 146 -36.92 38.53 40.41
N MET A 147 -36.69 39.43 39.44
CA MET A 147 -36.97 40.86 39.61
C MET A 147 -38.47 41.14 39.70
N LEU A 148 -39.31 40.46 38.92
CA LEU A 148 -40.77 40.56 39.03
C LEU A 148 -41.27 40.10 40.39
N ALA A 149 -40.75 38.98 40.89
CA ALA A 149 -41.05 38.47 42.23
C ALA A 149 -40.60 39.44 43.33
N LEU A 150 -39.42 40.07 43.17
CA LEU A 150 -38.94 41.09 44.09
C LEU A 150 -39.86 42.31 44.12
N ASN A 151 -40.28 42.80 42.94
CA ASN A 151 -41.23 43.91 42.84
C ASN A 151 -42.57 43.56 43.51
N ALA A 152 -43.07 42.34 43.31
CA ALA A 152 -44.28 41.85 43.97
C ALA A 152 -44.11 41.76 45.49
N THR A 153 -42.93 41.35 45.97
CA THR A 153 -42.60 41.30 47.40
C THR A 153 -42.64 42.70 48.03
N ILE A 154 -42.07 43.70 47.33
CA ILE A 154 -42.07 45.11 47.78
C ILE A 154 -43.51 45.65 47.85
N GLU A 155 -44.33 45.38 46.84
CA GLU A 155 -45.71 45.86 46.80
C GLU A 155 -46.60 45.14 47.82
N ALA A 156 -46.38 43.85 48.04
CA ALA A 156 -47.03 43.10 49.11
C ALA A 156 -46.69 43.66 50.50
N ALA A 157 -45.44 44.06 50.73
CA ALA A 157 -45.03 44.72 51.97
C ALA A 157 -45.68 46.10 52.14
N ARG A 158 -45.81 46.88 51.05
CA ARG A 158 -46.48 48.19 51.05
C ARG A 158 -47.98 48.08 51.36
N ALA A 159 -48.64 47.04 50.87
CA ALA A 159 -50.05 46.78 51.12
C ALA A 159 -50.34 46.28 52.56
N GLY A 160 -49.32 46.05 53.39
CA GLY A 160 -49.47 45.63 54.78
C GLY A 160 -50.26 44.33 54.92
N ASP A 161 -51.27 44.31 55.79
CA ASP A 161 -52.08 43.11 56.05
C ASP A 161 -52.84 42.58 54.83
N ALA A 162 -53.22 43.46 53.90
CA ALA A 162 -53.89 43.08 52.66
C ALA A 162 -52.95 42.38 51.66
N GLY A 163 -51.63 42.58 51.79
CA GLY A 163 -50.60 42.02 50.91
C GLY A 163 -50.05 40.66 51.32
N ARG A 164 -50.41 40.12 52.50
CA ARG A 164 -49.80 38.90 53.05
C ARG A 164 -49.88 37.69 52.12
N GLY A 165 -51.01 37.48 51.43
CA GLY A 165 -51.16 36.39 50.47
C GLY A 165 -50.25 36.55 49.24
N PHE A 166 -50.09 37.78 48.75
CA PHE A 166 -49.19 38.09 47.64
C PHE A 166 -47.71 37.95 48.01
N ALA A 167 -47.35 38.23 49.27
CA ALA A 167 -45.98 38.05 49.75
C ALA A 167 -45.54 36.57 49.70
N VAL A 168 -46.43 35.63 50.07
CA VAL A 168 -46.15 34.19 50.00
C VAL A 168 -45.92 33.75 48.56
N VAL A 169 -46.79 34.17 47.64
CA VAL A 169 -46.64 33.83 46.21
C VAL A 169 -45.34 34.42 45.64
N ALA A 170 -44.99 35.66 46.00
CA ALA A 170 -43.77 36.30 45.54
C ALA A 170 -42.50 35.56 46.01
N GLU A 171 -42.47 35.09 47.25
CA GLU A 171 -41.33 34.31 47.75
C GLU A 171 -41.24 32.93 47.08
N GLU A 172 -42.38 32.27 46.83
CA GLU A 172 -42.41 30.99 46.09
C GLU A 172 -41.86 31.15 44.66
N VAL A 173 -42.30 32.19 43.94
CA VAL A 173 -41.80 32.48 42.58
C VAL A 173 -40.30 32.78 42.59
N LYS A 174 -39.80 33.46 43.62
CA LYS A 174 -38.37 33.75 43.79
C LYS A 174 -37.57 32.48 44.08
N ALA A 175 -38.10 31.57 44.92
CA ALA A 175 -37.49 30.27 45.19
C ALA A 175 -37.42 29.41 43.92
N VAL A 176 -38.52 29.26 43.19
CA VAL A 176 -38.58 28.53 41.91
C VAL A 176 -37.62 29.13 40.89
N SER A 177 -37.57 30.46 40.77
CA SER A 177 -36.63 31.14 39.87
C SER A 177 -35.19 30.80 40.23
N ALA A 178 -34.82 30.85 41.52
CA ALA A 178 -33.48 30.49 41.96
C ALA A 178 -33.12 29.03 41.65
N GLU A 179 -34.07 28.11 41.83
CA GLU A 179 -33.89 26.69 41.50
C GLU A 179 -33.70 26.46 39.99
N ILE A 180 -34.51 27.10 39.14
CA ILE A 180 -34.34 27.06 37.67
C ILE A 180 -32.97 27.60 37.27
N GLY A 181 -32.53 28.72 37.86
CA GLY A 181 -31.21 29.28 37.60
C GLY A 181 -30.07 28.33 37.98
N ARG A 182 -30.19 27.64 39.11
CA ARG A 182 -29.24 26.61 39.52
C ARG A 182 -29.24 25.43 38.54
N LEU A 183 -30.41 24.86 38.23
CA LEU A 183 -30.54 23.74 37.28
C LEU A 183 -29.98 24.08 35.90
N ALA A 184 -30.20 25.31 35.41
CA ALA A 184 -29.64 25.75 34.14
C ALA A 184 -28.09 25.82 34.16
N SER A 185 -27.52 26.27 35.28
CA SER A 185 -26.06 26.30 35.46
C SER A 185 -25.44 24.90 35.59
N ASP A 186 -26.11 24.01 36.31
CA ASP A 186 -25.68 22.61 36.47
C ASP A 186 -25.72 21.92 35.11
N MET A 187 -26.82 22.06 34.36
CA MET A 187 -26.97 21.54 33.00
C MET A 187 -25.90 22.09 32.03
N GLU A 188 -25.58 23.38 32.09
CA GLU A 188 -24.51 23.97 31.26
C GLU A 188 -23.15 23.33 31.57
N THR A 189 -22.86 23.10 32.85
CA THR A 189 -21.60 22.51 33.30
C THR A 189 -21.48 21.04 32.87
N GLU A 190 -22.53 20.25 33.10
CA GLU A 190 -22.59 18.84 32.71
C GLU A 190 -22.47 18.67 31.19
N LEU A 191 -23.24 19.47 30.42
CA LEU A 191 -23.23 19.39 28.97
C LEU A 191 -21.89 19.83 28.37
N ARG A 192 -21.26 20.87 28.94
CA ARG A 192 -19.90 21.27 28.55
C ARG A 192 -18.90 20.14 28.77
N SER A 193 -18.94 19.48 29.93
CA SER A 193 -18.06 18.35 30.24
C SER A 193 -18.25 17.20 29.25
N ALA A 194 -19.49 16.82 28.96
CA ALA A 194 -19.80 15.75 28.00
C ALA A 194 -19.33 16.09 26.58
N LEU A 195 -19.46 17.34 26.15
CA LEU A 195 -19.02 17.79 24.83
C LEU A 195 -17.50 17.88 24.73
N ASP A 196 -16.80 18.26 25.80
CA ASP A 196 -15.34 18.22 25.87
C ASP A 196 -14.79 16.79 25.77
N GLU A 197 -15.46 15.84 26.41
CA GLU A 197 -15.17 14.42 26.25
C GLU A 197 -15.42 13.94 24.82
N LEU A 198 -16.56 14.33 24.21
CA LEU A 198 -16.88 14.01 22.81
C LEU A 198 -15.80 14.54 21.84
N ARG A 199 -15.33 15.77 22.05
CA ARG A 199 -14.22 16.36 21.27
C ARG A 199 -12.93 15.58 21.44
N ALA A 200 -12.63 15.12 22.66
CA ALA A 200 -11.45 14.32 22.92
C ALA A 200 -11.52 12.95 22.21
N VAL A 201 -12.70 12.29 22.24
CA VAL A 201 -12.97 11.06 21.50
C VAL A 201 -12.83 11.29 19.99
N GLY A 202 -13.47 12.32 19.45
CA GLY A 202 -13.41 12.65 18.02
C GLY A 202 -11.97 12.92 17.55
N ARG A 203 -11.16 13.64 18.34
CA ARG A 203 -9.75 13.86 18.03
C ARG A 203 -8.93 12.57 18.02
N ARG A 204 -9.13 11.69 19.01
CA ARG A 204 -8.45 10.38 19.04
C ARG A 204 -8.83 9.53 17.83
N MET A 205 -10.12 9.45 17.50
CA MET A 205 -10.59 8.74 16.31
C MET A 205 -9.97 9.30 15.02
N ALA A 206 -9.87 10.63 14.89
CA ALA A 206 -9.24 11.26 13.73
C ALA A 206 -7.75 10.89 13.62
N GLN A 207 -7.04 10.88 14.74
CA GLN A 207 -5.63 10.49 14.82
C GLN A 207 -5.45 9.00 14.48
N ASP A 208 -6.29 8.13 15.02
CA ASP A 208 -6.23 6.68 14.78
C ASP A 208 -6.47 6.35 13.31
N VAL A 209 -7.50 6.94 12.69
CA VAL A 209 -7.81 6.72 11.26
C VAL A 209 -6.66 7.18 10.37
N ARG A 210 -6.10 8.37 10.64
CA ARG A 210 -4.96 8.90 9.86
C ARG A 210 -3.72 8.04 10.06
N GLY A 211 -3.43 7.66 11.30
CA GLY A 211 -2.28 6.83 11.64
C GLY A 211 -2.38 5.44 11.02
N GLN A 212 -3.54 4.80 11.08
CA GLN A 212 -3.75 3.48 10.48
C GLN A 212 -3.54 3.51 8.97
N ARG A 213 -4.02 4.56 8.29
CA ARG A 213 -3.76 4.73 6.86
C ARG A 213 -2.26 4.82 6.54
N LEU A 214 -1.46 5.49 7.39
CA LEU A 214 0.00 5.55 7.21
C LEU A 214 0.66 4.19 7.47
N VAL A 215 0.14 3.39 8.40
CA VAL A 215 0.59 2.00 8.62
C VAL A 215 0.29 1.15 7.39
N ASP A 216 -0.90 1.26 6.80
CA ASP A 216 -1.27 0.52 5.59
C ASP A 216 -0.40 0.94 4.39
N LEU A 217 -0.08 2.22 4.25
CA LEU A 217 0.86 2.68 3.23
C LEU A 217 2.29 2.17 3.46
N SER A 218 2.71 2.07 4.73
CA SER A 218 4.00 1.48 5.10
C SER A 218 4.06 -0.02 4.76
N LEU A 219 2.96 -0.76 4.99
CA LEU A 219 2.82 -2.16 4.59
C LEU A 219 2.95 -2.31 3.07
N ASN A 220 2.18 -1.54 2.31
CA ASN A 220 2.23 -1.60 0.85
C ASN A 220 3.65 -1.34 0.30
N ALA A 221 4.39 -0.39 0.90
CA ALA A 221 5.75 -0.11 0.50
C ALA A 221 6.69 -1.31 0.72
N ILE A 222 6.66 -1.92 1.91
CA ILE A 222 7.55 -3.05 2.22
C ILE A 222 7.14 -4.35 1.50
N GLU A 223 5.85 -4.59 1.28
CA GLU A 223 5.36 -5.75 0.53
C GLU A 223 5.82 -5.76 -0.93
N ILE A 224 5.86 -4.60 -1.59
CA ILE A 224 6.37 -4.49 -2.97
C ILE A 224 7.85 -4.92 -3.02
N ILE A 225 8.63 -4.54 -2.01
CA ILE A 225 10.03 -4.94 -1.88
C ILE A 225 10.13 -6.45 -1.66
N ASP A 226 9.39 -7.02 -0.70
CA ASP A 226 9.45 -8.46 -0.42
C ASP A 226 9.12 -9.30 -1.65
N ARG A 227 8.09 -8.91 -2.41
CA ARG A 227 7.73 -9.61 -3.64
C ARG A 227 8.82 -9.51 -4.70
N ASN A 228 9.43 -8.34 -4.87
CA ASN A 228 10.52 -8.16 -5.82
C ASN A 228 11.77 -8.96 -5.44
N LEU A 229 12.07 -9.01 -4.14
CA LEU A 229 13.21 -9.71 -3.57
C LEU A 229 13.03 -11.23 -3.56
N TYR A 230 11.80 -11.74 -3.42
CA TYR A 230 11.49 -13.15 -3.57
C TYR A 230 11.95 -13.71 -4.92
N GLU A 231 11.72 -13.00 -6.02
CA GLU A 231 12.14 -13.42 -7.36
C GLU A 231 13.65 -13.65 -7.45
N ARG A 232 14.46 -12.82 -6.76
CA ARG A 232 15.92 -12.92 -6.76
C ARG A 232 16.40 -14.22 -6.12
N THR A 233 15.66 -14.76 -5.15
CA THR A 233 15.95 -16.08 -4.56
C THR A 233 15.78 -17.19 -5.59
N CYS A 234 14.80 -17.09 -6.49
CA CYS A 234 14.57 -18.06 -7.55
C CYS A 234 15.63 -17.93 -8.63
N ASP A 235 15.95 -16.70 -9.03
CA ASP A 235 16.95 -16.39 -10.05
C ASP A 235 18.32 -17.00 -9.70
N VAL A 236 18.83 -16.76 -8.48
CA VAL A 236 20.16 -17.24 -8.08
C VAL A 236 20.26 -18.77 -8.04
N ARG A 237 19.23 -19.44 -7.52
CA ARG A 237 19.21 -20.90 -7.41
C ARG A 237 19.09 -21.56 -8.77
N TRP A 238 18.27 -20.99 -9.65
CA TRP A 238 18.13 -21.50 -11.01
C TRP A 238 19.44 -21.35 -11.79
N TRP A 239 20.03 -20.17 -11.78
CA TRP A 239 21.28 -19.92 -12.51
C TRP A 239 22.48 -20.67 -11.93
N ALA A 240 22.50 -20.96 -10.63
CA ALA A 240 23.53 -21.81 -10.05
C ALA A 240 23.56 -23.24 -10.63
N THR A 241 22.52 -23.67 -11.35
CA THR A 241 22.48 -24.96 -12.07
C THR A 241 22.87 -24.87 -13.54
N ASP A 242 23.19 -23.68 -14.05
CA ASP A 242 23.56 -23.49 -15.45
C ASP A 242 24.87 -24.23 -15.79
N ALA A 243 24.85 -24.97 -16.90
CA ALA A 243 25.97 -25.83 -17.29
C ALA A 243 27.29 -25.06 -17.47
N ALA A 244 27.25 -23.81 -17.92
CA ALA A 244 28.46 -23.00 -18.05
C ALA A 244 29.10 -22.71 -16.68
N LEU A 245 28.28 -22.46 -15.66
CA LEU A 245 28.74 -22.21 -14.29
C LEU A 245 29.18 -23.50 -13.59
N VAL A 246 28.44 -24.59 -13.77
CA VAL A 246 28.83 -25.90 -13.23
C VAL A 246 30.19 -26.34 -13.80
N ASN A 247 30.39 -26.18 -15.11
CA ASN A 247 31.68 -26.49 -15.74
C ASN A 247 32.80 -25.55 -15.25
N CYS A 248 32.48 -24.30 -14.91
CA CYS A 248 33.45 -23.33 -14.41
C CYS A 248 34.00 -23.67 -13.00
N GLY A 249 33.43 -24.65 -12.29
CA GLY A 249 33.97 -25.13 -11.01
C GLY A 249 35.36 -25.76 -11.11
N ASP A 250 35.77 -26.17 -12.31
CA ASP A 250 37.16 -26.49 -12.65
C ASP A 250 37.64 -25.47 -13.71
N PRO A 251 38.14 -24.31 -13.27
CA PRO A 251 38.29 -23.13 -14.12
C PRO A 251 39.50 -23.25 -15.07
N THR A 252 39.23 -23.44 -16.36
CA THR A 252 40.18 -23.20 -17.45
C THR A 252 39.83 -21.89 -18.18
N PRO A 253 40.76 -21.26 -18.93
CA PRO A 253 40.46 -20.04 -19.69
C PRO A 253 39.22 -20.16 -20.58
N GLU A 254 39.01 -21.32 -21.21
CA GLU A 254 37.87 -21.58 -22.09
C GLU A 254 36.55 -21.67 -21.32
N ARG A 255 36.55 -22.38 -20.18
CA ARG A 255 35.36 -22.53 -19.33
C ARG A 255 34.96 -21.23 -18.65
N VAL A 256 35.95 -20.44 -18.21
CA VAL A 256 35.74 -19.10 -17.69
C VAL A 256 35.13 -18.20 -18.77
N ALA A 257 35.69 -18.17 -19.98
CA ALA A 257 35.16 -17.36 -21.07
C ALA A 257 33.70 -17.75 -21.44
N GLU A 258 33.40 -19.05 -21.42
CA GLU A 258 32.03 -19.54 -21.65
C GLU A 258 31.07 -19.13 -20.54
N ALA A 259 31.49 -19.23 -19.27
CA ALA A 259 30.72 -18.75 -18.13
C ALA A 259 30.45 -17.24 -18.23
N GLU A 260 31.46 -16.42 -18.54
CA GLU A 260 31.29 -14.97 -18.70
C GLU A 260 30.34 -14.60 -19.83
N ARG A 261 30.45 -15.28 -20.99
CA ARG A 261 29.51 -15.11 -22.10
C ARG A 261 28.09 -15.45 -21.67
N ARG A 262 27.91 -16.53 -20.91
CA ARG A 262 26.59 -16.95 -20.41
C ARG A 262 26.02 -15.96 -19.41
N LEU A 263 26.82 -15.49 -18.45
CA LEU A 263 26.44 -14.46 -17.48
C LEU A 263 26.04 -13.16 -18.20
N GLY A 264 26.77 -12.76 -19.25
CA GLY A 264 26.43 -11.61 -20.08
C GLY A 264 25.07 -11.75 -20.78
N VAL A 265 24.72 -12.94 -21.28
CA VAL A 265 23.39 -13.22 -21.85
C VAL A 265 22.28 -13.13 -20.79
N ILE A 266 22.55 -13.60 -19.56
CA ILE A 266 21.58 -13.45 -18.47
C ILE A 266 21.38 -11.96 -18.16
N LEU A 267 22.46 -11.19 -18.06
CA LEU A 267 22.43 -9.76 -17.75
C LEU A 267 21.80 -8.87 -18.84
N SER A 268 21.73 -9.35 -20.08
CA SER A 268 21.02 -8.64 -21.16
C SER A 268 19.51 -8.85 -21.10
N ALA A 269 19.06 -10.00 -20.57
CA ALA A 269 17.64 -10.28 -20.34
C ALA A 269 17.14 -9.75 -18.98
N TYR A 270 17.99 -9.78 -17.95
CA TYR A 270 17.67 -9.36 -16.58
C TYR A 270 18.46 -8.11 -16.21
N THR A 271 17.95 -6.96 -16.65
CA THR A 271 18.65 -5.66 -16.54
C THR A 271 18.72 -5.11 -15.12
N VAL A 272 17.99 -5.70 -14.18
CA VAL A 272 17.93 -5.28 -12.75
C VAL A 272 19.17 -5.65 -11.95
N TYR A 273 20.08 -6.44 -12.52
CA TYR A 273 21.34 -6.80 -11.88
C TYR A 273 22.47 -5.89 -12.36
N LEU A 274 23.34 -5.49 -11.44
CA LEU A 274 24.57 -4.80 -11.77
C LEU A 274 25.57 -5.78 -12.38
N ASP A 275 25.78 -6.93 -11.75
CA ASP A 275 26.68 -7.98 -12.23
C ASP A 275 26.37 -9.31 -11.54
N LEU A 276 26.89 -10.40 -12.10
CA LEU A 276 26.80 -11.76 -11.54
C LEU A 276 28.22 -12.32 -11.44
N TRP A 277 28.58 -12.89 -10.29
CA TRP A 277 29.93 -13.34 -9.99
C TRP A 277 29.95 -14.83 -9.69
N PHE A 278 30.78 -15.56 -10.41
CA PHE A 278 31.14 -16.92 -10.05
C PHE A 278 32.43 -16.93 -9.22
N CYS A 279 32.33 -17.50 -8.03
CA CYS A 279 33.39 -17.57 -7.04
C CYS A 279 33.83 -19.02 -6.84
N THR A 280 35.13 -19.28 -6.74
CA THR A 280 35.66 -20.61 -6.39
C THR A 280 35.32 -20.96 -4.94
N PRO A 281 35.48 -22.24 -4.51
CA PRO A 281 35.27 -22.64 -3.11
C PRO A 281 36.13 -21.86 -2.11
N GLU A 282 37.27 -21.31 -2.54
CA GLU A 282 38.17 -20.48 -1.73
C GLU A 282 37.73 -19.02 -1.64
N GLY A 283 36.65 -18.64 -2.33
CA GLY A 283 36.12 -17.27 -2.33
C GLY A 283 36.77 -16.34 -3.33
N ARG A 284 37.42 -16.85 -4.38
CA ARG A 284 38.02 -16.02 -5.44
C ARG A 284 37.05 -15.85 -6.60
N VAL A 285 36.78 -14.62 -7.01
CA VAL A 285 35.95 -14.35 -8.19
C VAL A 285 36.75 -14.68 -9.46
N VAL A 286 36.25 -15.58 -10.30
CA VAL A 286 36.97 -16.01 -11.53
C VAL A 286 36.25 -15.66 -12.82
N ALA A 287 34.91 -15.62 -12.81
CA ALA A 287 34.08 -15.22 -13.94
C ALA A 287 33.03 -14.21 -13.50
N HIS A 288 32.77 -13.21 -14.34
CA HIS A 288 31.67 -12.27 -14.14
C HIS A 288 31.11 -11.73 -15.47
N GLY A 289 29.90 -11.18 -15.46
CA GLY A 289 29.15 -10.94 -16.69
C GLY A 289 29.31 -9.56 -17.33
N ARG A 290 29.93 -8.60 -16.66
CA ARG A 290 30.12 -7.22 -17.18
C ARG A 290 31.57 -6.72 -17.08
N ALA A 291 32.51 -7.45 -17.70
CA ALA A 291 33.93 -7.07 -17.77
C ALA A 291 34.17 -5.69 -18.41
N ASP A 292 33.32 -5.29 -19.35
CA ASP A 292 33.32 -3.97 -20.00
C ASP A 292 32.98 -2.83 -19.02
N ARG A 293 32.09 -3.09 -18.05
CA ARG A 293 31.64 -2.08 -17.07
C ARG A 293 32.44 -2.12 -15.77
N TYR A 294 32.88 -3.31 -15.34
CA TYR A 294 33.57 -3.54 -14.07
C TYR A 294 34.85 -4.38 -14.29
N PRO A 295 35.93 -3.81 -14.83
CA PRO A 295 37.10 -4.59 -15.25
C PRO A 295 37.91 -5.22 -14.09
N ASN A 296 37.73 -4.75 -12.86
CA ASN A 296 38.55 -5.13 -11.70
C ASN A 296 37.88 -6.17 -10.79
N ILE A 297 36.90 -6.92 -11.30
CA ILE A 297 36.16 -7.91 -10.52
C ILE A 297 36.90 -9.24 -10.41
N ARG A 298 37.56 -9.66 -11.48
CA ARG A 298 38.31 -10.93 -11.49
C ARG A 298 39.45 -10.88 -10.47
N GLY A 299 39.53 -11.92 -9.64
CA GLY A 299 40.53 -12.09 -8.60
C GLY A 299 40.16 -11.51 -7.24
N LEU A 300 39.03 -10.81 -7.11
CA LEU A 300 38.53 -10.34 -5.81
C LEU A 300 38.34 -11.50 -4.84
N ASP A 301 38.65 -11.26 -3.57
CA ASP A 301 38.45 -12.20 -2.48
C ASP A 301 37.17 -11.83 -1.73
N VAL A 302 36.18 -12.72 -1.78
CA VAL A 302 34.89 -12.64 -1.10
C VAL A 302 34.74 -13.70 -0.01
N SER A 303 35.81 -14.42 0.35
CA SER A 303 35.77 -15.52 1.33
C SER A 303 35.23 -15.12 2.71
N ARG A 304 35.31 -13.82 3.05
CA ARG A 304 34.84 -13.27 4.33
C ARG A 304 33.39 -12.80 4.29
N GLU A 305 32.84 -12.59 3.11
CA GLU A 305 31.48 -12.12 2.93
C GLU A 305 30.47 -13.12 3.51
N SER A 306 29.43 -12.63 4.19
CA SER A 306 28.44 -13.50 4.83
C SER A 306 27.67 -14.32 3.80
N TRP A 307 27.22 -13.69 2.71
CA TRP A 307 26.50 -14.35 1.63
C TRP A 307 27.31 -15.47 0.98
N PHE A 308 28.64 -15.33 0.88
CA PHE A 308 29.51 -16.35 0.31
C PHE A 308 29.61 -17.57 1.25
N ARG A 309 29.93 -17.32 2.53
CA ARG A 309 30.08 -18.37 3.54
C ARG A 309 28.77 -19.14 3.74
N GLU A 310 27.66 -18.43 3.90
CA GLU A 310 26.33 -19.04 4.06
C GLU A 310 25.93 -19.86 2.84
N ALA A 311 26.24 -19.41 1.63
CA ALA A 311 25.98 -20.18 0.42
C ALA A 311 26.86 -21.45 0.36
N MET A 312 28.16 -21.37 0.69
CA MET A 312 29.04 -22.53 0.74
C MET A 312 28.63 -23.56 1.79
N ASP A 313 28.14 -23.10 2.94
CA ASP A 313 27.70 -23.94 4.06
C ASP A 313 26.29 -24.52 3.85
N SER A 314 25.61 -24.15 2.76
CA SER A 314 24.26 -24.62 2.46
C SER A 314 24.19 -26.14 2.25
N VAL A 315 23.02 -26.73 2.52
CA VAL A 315 22.81 -28.18 2.49
C VAL A 315 22.27 -28.64 1.13
N SER A 316 21.43 -27.83 0.51
CA SER A 316 20.70 -28.11 -0.72
C SER A 316 20.93 -27.02 -1.77
N GLY A 317 20.72 -27.33 -3.05
CA GLY A 317 20.59 -26.33 -4.12
C GLY A 317 19.30 -25.51 -4.03
N ASP A 318 18.35 -25.92 -3.20
CA ASP A 318 17.16 -25.13 -2.86
C ASP A 318 17.46 -24.00 -1.87
N ASP A 319 18.59 -24.06 -1.17
CA ASP A 319 19.02 -23.07 -0.21
C ASP A 319 19.66 -21.86 -0.93
N TYR A 320 19.62 -20.71 -0.28
CA TYR A 320 20.24 -19.48 -0.74
C TYR A 320 20.66 -18.64 0.46
N ALA A 321 21.61 -17.75 0.23
CA ALA A 321 22.05 -16.75 1.19
C ALA A 321 21.72 -15.35 0.68
N VAL A 322 21.54 -14.40 1.60
CA VAL A 322 21.21 -13.01 1.29
C VAL A 322 22.01 -12.08 2.18
N ALA A 323 22.64 -11.07 1.58
CA ALA A 323 23.26 -9.98 2.30
C ALA A 323 22.30 -8.79 2.46
N ASP A 324 22.45 -8.07 3.57
CA ASP A 324 21.79 -6.77 3.75
C ASP A 324 22.32 -5.74 2.74
N VAL A 325 21.54 -4.68 2.49
CA VAL A 325 21.87 -3.67 1.49
C VAL A 325 23.05 -2.83 1.97
N ASN A 326 24.11 -2.81 1.17
CA ASN A 326 25.29 -1.99 1.41
C ASN A 326 25.89 -1.47 0.10
N PRO A 327 26.58 -0.31 0.13
CA PRO A 327 27.43 0.12 -0.99
C PRO A 327 28.50 -0.93 -1.30
N CYS A 328 28.62 -1.33 -2.56
CA CYS A 328 29.63 -2.28 -3.02
C CYS A 328 30.77 -1.55 -3.74
N PRO A 329 31.99 -1.41 -3.14
CA PRO A 329 33.09 -0.67 -3.75
C PRO A 329 33.50 -1.20 -5.13
N ALA A 330 33.49 -2.52 -5.30
CA ALA A 330 33.80 -3.19 -6.56
C ALA A 330 32.81 -2.84 -7.69
N LEU A 331 31.57 -2.51 -7.35
CA LEU A 331 30.52 -2.05 -8.27
C LEU A 331 30.34 -0.53 -8.21
N ARG A 332 31.46 0.20 -8.07
CA ARG A 332 31.53 1.68 -8.03
C ARG A 332 30.75 2.31 -6.87
N GLY A 333 30.64 1.60 -5.75
CA GLY A 333 29.92 2.06 -4.56
C GLY A 333 28.40 2.01 -4.68
N ALA A 334 27.86 1.36 -5.72
CA ALA A 334 26.42 1.21 -5.88
C ALA A 334 25.80 0.45 -4.69
N PRO A 335 24.60 0.84 -4.22
CA PRO A 335 23.83 0.06 -3.25
C PRO A 335 23.42 -1.29 -3.84
N VAL A 336 23.76 -2.39 -3.15
CA VAL A 336 23.50 -3.74 -3.65
C VAL A 336 22.82 -4.60 -2.59
N ALA A 337 21.78 -5.34 -3.00
CA ALA A 337 21.33 -6.54 -2.30
C ALA A 337 21.95 -7.76 -2.99
N THR A 338 22.81 -8.49 -2.29
CA THR A 338 23.48 -9.67 -2.87
C THR A 338 22.75 -10.94 -2.48
N TYR A 339 22.38 -11.73 -3.48
CA TYR A 339 21.83 -13.08 -3.30
C TYR A 339 22.87 -14.08 -3.76
N ALA A 340 22.98 -15.21 -3.06
CA ALA A 340 23.98 -16.21 -3.38
C ALA A 340 23.43 -17.63 -3.26
N ALA A 341 23.92 -18.53 -4.12
CA ALA A 341 23.66 -19.95 -4.02
C ALA A 341 24.92 -20.75 -4.39
N ALA A 342 25.10 -21.90 -3.75
CA ALA A 342 26.16 -22.82 -4.11
C ALA A 342 25.94 -23.38 -5.51
N VAL A 343 26.96 -23.27 -6.36
CA VAL A 343 27.05 -24.07 -7.58
C VAL A 343 27.55 -25.44 -7.17
N ARG A 344 26.81 -26.49 -7.54
CA ARG A 344 27.05 -27.85 -7.08
C ARG A 344 27.47 -28.75 -8.24
N GLU A 345 28.25 -29.77 -7.92
CA GLU A 345 28.72 -30.75 -8.89
C GLU A 345 27.55 -31.33 -9.72
N GLY A 346 27.69 -31.29 -11.04
CA GLY A 346 26.67 -31.75 -11.99
C GLY A 346 25.35 -30.95 -11.96
N GLY A 347 25.29 -29.79 -11.29
CA GLY A 347 24.04 -29.06 -11.04
C GLY A 347 23.09 -29.83 -10.11
N ALA A 348 23.58 -30.83 -9.38
CA ALA A 348 22.75 -31.70 -8.57
C ALA A 348 22.29 -31.03 -7.27
N LEU A 349 21.03 -31.26 -6.89
CA LEU A 349 20.41 -30.64 -5.71
C LEU A 349 21.20 -30.87 -4.42
N ARG A 350 21.82 -32.05 -4.25
CA ARG A 350 22.65 -32.41 -3.09
C ARG A 350 24.10 -32.72 -3.48
N GLY A 351 24.56 -32.19 -4.62
CA GLY A 351 25.96 -32.33 -5.03
C GLY A 351 26.89 -31.55 -4.11
N LYS A 352 28.18 -31.89 -4.12
CA LYS A 352 29.20 -31.13 -3.39
C LYS A 352 29.25 -29.68 -3.92
N PRO A 353 29.30 -28.65 -3.07
CA PRO A 353 29.58 -27.28 -3.52
C PRO A 353 30.95 -27.20 -4.21
N ILE A 354 30.95 -26.65 -5.42
CA ILE A 354 32.15 -26.44 -6.27
C ILE A 354 32.39 -24.95 -6.56
N GLY A 355 31.57 -24.07 -5.99
CA GLY A 355 31.68 -22.63 -6.09
C GLY A 355 30.40 -21.95 -5.61
N VAL A 356 30.35 -20.63 -5.74
CA VAL A 356 29.17 -19.82 -5.41
C VAL A 356 28.86 -18.89 -6.57
N LEU A 357 27.58 -18.83 -6.95
CA LEU A 357 27.06 -17.75 -7.77
C LEU A 357 26.52 -16.66 -6.85
N GLY A 358 27.13 -15.47 -6.90
CA GLY A 358 26.60 -14.25 -6.33
C GLY A 358 25.90 -13.42 -7.41
N ILE A 359 24.70 -12.94 -7.13
CA ILE A 359 23.98 -12.01 -8.02
C ILE A 359 23.76 -10.68 -7.29
N HIS A 360 24.20 -9.59 -7.92
CA HIS A 360 24.25 -8.28 -7.31
C HIS A 360 23.12 -7.41 -7.85
N PHE A 361 22.00 -7.42 -7.12
CA PHE A 361 20.80 -6.66 -7.49
C PHE A 361 21.02 -5.16 -7.28
N ASP A 362 20.66 -4.37 -8.30
CA ASP A 362 20.72 -2.91 -8.24
C ASP A 362 19.60 -2.38 -7.34
N TRP A 363 19.94 -2.05 -6.08
CA TRP A 363 18.93 -1.72 -5.08
C TRP A 363 18.25 -0.37 -5.33
N GLU A 364 19.03 0.62 -5.75
CA GLU A 364 18.61 2.02 -5.76
C GLU A 364 17.37 2.28 -6.64
N PRO A 365 17.29 1.81 -7.91
CA PRO A 365 16.17 2.15 -8.77
C PRO A 365 14.83 1.60 -8.26
N GLN A 366 14.81 0.37 -7.77
CA GLN A 366 13.61 -0.27 -7.26
C GLN A 366 13.17 0.34 -5.92
N ALA A 367 14.11 0.52 -5.00
CA ALA A 367 13.81 1.11 -3.71
C ALA A 367 13.28 2.54 -3.85
N ARG A 368 13.89 3.33 -4.75
CA ARG A 368 13.43 4.68 -5.10
C ARG A 368 12.01 4.68 -5.68
N ALA A 369 11.73 3.80 -6.65
CA ALA A 369 10.40 3.70 -7.24
C ALA A 369 9.32 3.36 -6.19
N VAL A 370 9.66 2.55 -5.18
CA VAL A 370 8.76 2.23 -4.07
C VAL A 370 8.54 3.44 -3.17
N VAL A 371 9.60 4.06 -2.64
CA VAL A 371 9.47 5.16 -1.67
C VAL A 371 8.86 6.43 -2.30
N GLU A 372 9.15 6.71 -3.56
CA GLU A 372 8.55 7.83 -4.32
C GLU A 372 7.14 7.48 -4.84
N GLY A 373 6.79 6.19 -4.92
CA GLY A 373 5.51 5.70 -5.45
C GLY A 373 4.38 5.58 -4.43
N VAL A 374 4.64 5.80 -3.14
CA VAL A 374 3.61 5.77 -2.10
C VAL A 374 2.61 6.90 -2.31
N ARG A 375 1.32 6.56 -2.30
CA ARG A 375 0.22 7.49 -2.62
C ARG A 375 -0.17 8.35 -1.43
N LEU A 376 0.61 9.40 -1.21
CA LEU A 376 0.29 10.50 -0.29
C LEU A 376 -0.44 11.62 -1.05
N SER A 377 -1.32 12.37 -0.37
CA SER A 377 -1.82 13.63 -0.94
C SER A 377 -0.68 14.66 -1.02
N PRO A 378 -0.79 15.74 -1.83
CA PRO A 378 0.25 16.77 -1.91
C PRO A 378 0.65 17.34 -0.53
N ASP A 379 -0.34 17.74 0.27
CA ASP A 379 -0.14 18.25 1.64
C ASP A 379 0.50 17.22 2.58
N GLU A 380 0.33 15.93 2.32
CA GLU A 380 0.97 14.87 3.07
C GLU A 380 2.40 14.65 2.61
N ALA A 381 2.64 14.63 1.30
CA ALA A 381 3.96 14.43 0.72
C ALA A 381 4.94 15.53 1.18
N GLU A 382 4.49 16.78 1.26
CA GLU A 382 5.33 17.90 1.72
C GLU A 382 5.80 17.76 3.17
N ARG A 383 5.05 17.05 4.00
CA ARG A 383 5.33 16.88 5.44
C ARG A 383 5.69 15.45 5.83
N SER A 384 5.86 14.56 4.86
CA SER A 384 6.15 13.15 5.10
C SER A 384 7.45 12.72 4.46
N ARG A 385 8.14 11.80 5.12
CA ARG A 385 9.25 11.03 4.56
C ARG A 385 8.84 9.57 4.57
N VAL A 386 8.79 8.97 3.38
CA VAL A 386 8.68 7.53 3.19
C VAL A 386 10.08 6.94 3.19
N LEU A 387 10.29 5.91 4.01
CA LEU A 387 11.57 5.26 4.23
C LEU A 387 11.42 3.74 4.12
N LEU A 388 12.50 3.09 3.70
CA LEU A 388 12.74 1.67 3.97
C LEU A 388 13.92 1.59 4.94
N VAL A 389 13.80 0.78 5.98
CA VAL A 389 14.85 0.60 6.98
C VAL A 389 15.22 -0.87 7.15
N ASP A 390 16.49 -1.14 7.44
CA ASP A 390 16.95 -2.50 7.75
C ASP A 390 16.53 -2.96 9.16
N ALA A 391 16.90 -4.19 9.56
CA ALA A 391 16.54 -4.75 10.86
C ALA A 391 17.10 -3.98 12.07
N ARG A 392 18.08 -3.10 11.85
CA ARG A 392 18.67 -2.23 12.87
C ARG A 392 18.07 -0.82 12.84
N GLY A 393 17.10 -0.57 11.97
CA GLY A 393 16.49 0.74 11.76
C GLY A 393 17.34 1.67 10.89
N ARG A 394 18.42 1.20 10.25
CA ARG A 394 19.22 2.05 9.35
C ARG A 394 18.46 2.28 8.06
N VAL A 395 18.38 3.53 7.62
CA VAL A 395 17.70 3.90 6.38
C VAL A 395 18.44 3.27 5.19
N ILE A 396 17.74 2.43 4.43
CA ILE A 396 18.23 1.81 3.18
C ILE A 396 17.57 2.42 1.94
N ALA A 397 16.48 3.18 2.10
CA ALA A 397 15.94 4.06 1.06
C ALA A 397 15.13 5.21 1.69
N SER A 398 15.13 6.37 1.04
CA SER A 398 14.33 7.53 1.45
C SER A 398 13.77 8.29 0.25
N SER A 399 12.49 8.67 0.34
CA SER A 399 11.79 9.53 -0.63
C SER A 399 12.45 10.91 -0.81
N ASP A 400 13.09 11.45 0.22
CA ASP A 400 13.82 12.72 0.15
C ASP A 400 15.33 12.56 -0.11
N ARG A 401 15.79 11.31 -0.28
CA ARG A 401 17.19 10.91 -0.51
C ARG A 401 18.17 11.28 0.61
N ARG A 402 17.67 11.67 1.78
CA ARG A 402 18.49 11.98 2.95
C ARG A 402 18.66 10.74 3.82
N GLY A 403 19.78 10.69 4.54
CA GLY A 403 20.00 9.70 5.59
C GLY A 403 20.30 8.28 5.13
N ILE A 404 20.33 8.01 3.81
CA ILE A 404 20.56 6.66 3.28
C ILE A 404 21.94 6.14 3.76
N PHE A 405 21.93 4.98 4.42
CA PHE A 405 23.03 4.32 5.12
C PHE A 405 23.64 5.04 6.33
N THR A 406 23.14 6.22 6.70
CA THR A 406 23.69 7.03 7.80
C THR A 406 22.70 7.33 8.92
N GLU A 407 21.41 7.45 8.60
CA GLU A 407 20.34 7.73 9.56
C GLU A 407 19.84 6.42 10.19
N LEU A 408 19.62 6.45 11.50
CA LEU A 408 19.00 5.38 12.27
C LEU A 408 17.63 5.85 12.76
N VAL A 409 16.60 5.13 12.37
CA VAL A 409 15.22 5.32 12.83
C VAL A 409 14.96 4.35 13.98
N ASN A 410 14.67 4.88 15.16
CA ASN A 410 14.32 4.07 16.32
C ASN A 410 12.85 3.68 16.26
N LEU A 411 12.57 2.46 15.80
CA LEU A 411 11.24 1.87 15.83
C LEU A 411 11.02 1.23 17.20
N ASN A 412 10.07 1.73 17.98
CA ASN A 412 9.71 1.15 19.26
C ASN A 412 8.73 -0.02 19.03
N ALA A 413 9.20 -1.04 18.30
CA ALA A 413 8.38 -2.16 17.89
C ALA A 413 7.81 -2.91 19.10
N ARG A 414 8.58 -3.11 20.19
CA ARG A 414 8.17 -3.90 21.39
C ARG A 414 7.50 -5.25 21.04
N GLY A 415 7.94 -5.89 19.97
CA GLY A 415 7.36 -7.14 19.46
C GLY A 415 6.14 -6.98 18.54
N ARG A 416 5.72 -5.74 18.24
CA ARG A 416 4.69 -5.43 17.23
C ARG A 416 5.27 -5.55 15.82
N THR A 417 4.48 -6.10 14.90
CA THR A 417 4.78 -6.14 13.47
C THR A 417 4.45 -4.82 12.77
N SER A 418 3.62 -3.98 13.37
CA SER A 418 3.26 -2.67 12.84
C SER A 418 2.74 -1.76 13.94
N GLY A 419 2.69 -0.46 13.67
CA GLY A 419 2.11 0.49 14.59
C GLY A 419 2.47 1.93 14.30
N ILE A 420 2.00 2.78 15.21
CA ILE A 420 2.26 4.20 15.21
C ILE A 420 3.02 4.52 16.49
N ASP A 421 4.12 5.24 16.34
CA ASP A 421 4.88 5.85 17.42
C ASP A 421 4.87 7.37 17.25
N HIS A 422 5.10 8.08 18.35
CA HIS A 422 5.28 9.53 18.33
C HIS A 422 6.62 9.90 18.94
N THR A 423 7.30 10.81 18.26
CA THR A 423 8.52 11.45 18.75
C THR A 423 8.19 12.54 19.78
N PRO A 424 9.16 12.96 20.62
CA PRO A 424 8.94 14.05 21.59
C PRO A 424 8.48 15.37 20.95
N ASP A 425 8.87 15.64 19.70
CA ASP A 425 8.45 16.78 18.88
C ASP A 425 7.14 16.54 18.12
N SER A 426 6.35 15.53 18.52
CA SER A 426 5.04 15.21 17.98
C SER A 426 5.01 14.76 16.52
N LYS A 427 6.15 14.36 15.93
CA LYS A 427 6.15 13.67 14.63
C LYS A 427 5.59 12.28 14.79
N THR A 428 4.76 11.88 13.85
CA THR A 428 4.19 10.53 13.75
C THR A 428 5.17 9.64 13.01
N ILE A 429 5.45 8.45 13.55
CA ILE A 429 6.21 7.39 12.89
C ILE A 429 5.27 6.20 12.73
N ALA A 430 4.73 6.02 11.53
CA ALA A 430 4.00 4.81 11.19
C ALA A 430 4.98 3.80 10.60
N PHE A 431 4.88 2.54 11.00
CA PHE A 431 5.75 1.48 10.47
C PHE A 431 5.01 0.17 10.26
N HIS A 432 5.54 -0.62 9.33
CA HIS A 432 5.17 -2.02 9.17
C HIS A 432 6.43 -2.83 8.84
N MET A 433 6.69 -3.86 9.64
CA MET A 433 7.77 -4.82 9.41
C MET A 433 7.43 -5.71 8.21
N THR A 434 8.44 -6.23 7.52
CA THR A 434 8.26 -7.22 6.45
C THR A 434 7.35 -8.38 6.91
N PRO A 435 6.22 -8.64 6.20
CA PRO A 435 5.43 -9.84 6.44
C PRO A 435 6.07 -11.09 5.80
N GLY A 436 7.05 -10.89 4.91
CA GLY A 436 7.56 -11.92 4.01
C GLY A 436 6.62 -12.18 2.83
N TYR A 437 7.09 -12.99 1.88
CA TYR A 437 6.35 -13.40 0.70
C TYR A 437 6.70 -14.84 0.31
N GLU A 438 5.69 -15.71 0.25
CA GLU A 438 5.87 -17.14 -0.05
C GLU A 438 6.92 -17.80 0.86
N THR A 439 8.06 -18.23 0.30
CA THR A 439 9.17 -18.83 1.06
C THR A 439 10.25 -17.82 1.46
N TYR A 440 10.15 -16.56 1.04
CA TYR A 440 11.04 -15.49 1.45
C TYR A 440 10.50 -14.83 2.71
N ARG A 441 11.18 -15.00 3.84
CA ARG A 441 10.72 -14.48 5.14
C ARG A 441 10.98 -12.99 5.34
N GLY A 442 11.69 -12.33 4.42
CA GLY A 442 12.22 -11.00 4.62
C GLY A 442 13.48 -10.97 5.50
N LEU A 443 14.13 -9.81 5.55
CA LEU A 443 15.37 -9.59 6.31
C LEU A 443 15.13 -8.84 7.64
N GLY A 444 13.89 -8.83 8.13
CA GLY A 444 13.50 -8.03 9.30
C GLY A 444 13.43 -6.52 9.03
N TRP A 445 13.35 -6.13 7.76
CA TRP A 445 13.22 -4.75 7.32
C TRP A 445 11.82 -4.18 7.62
N ALA A 446 11.66 -2.87 7.50
CA ALA A 446 10.38 -2.20 7.66
C ALA A 446 10.16 -1.08 6.63
N GLY A 447 8.92 -0.93 6.21
CA GLY A 447 8.41 0.30 5.61
C GLY A 447 8.06 1.28 6.72
N VAL A 448 8.45 2.54 6.56
CA VAL A 448 8.23 3.57 7.57
C VAL A 448 7.77 4.86 6.90
N ILE A 449 6.75 5.51 7.47
CA ILE A 449 6.37 6.87 7.12
C ILE A 449 6.53 7.74 8.35
N MET A 450 7.46 8.68 8.27
CA MET A 450 7.61 9.74 9.25
C MET A 450 6.85 10.97 8.78
N GLN A 451 6.00 11.53 9.62
CA GLN A 451 5.15 12.66 9.25
C GLN A 451 5.20 13.76 10.30
N ASP A 452 5.51 14.98 9.86
CA ASP A 452 5.50 16.17 10.69
C ASP A 452 4.05 16.58 11.05
N PRO A 453 3.84 17.15 12.25
CA PRO A 453 2.52 17.61 12.66
C PRO A 453 2.01 18.73 11.74
N LEU A 454 0.70 18.83 11.61
CA LEU A 454 0.07 19.96 10.90
C LEU A 454 0.40 21.25 11.65
N HIS A 455 1.09 22.19 10.98
CA HIS A 455 1.32 23.52 11.54
C HIS A 455 -0.04 24.23 11.72
N ALA A 456 -0.27 24.83 12.89
CA ALA A 456 -1.54 25.49 13.24
C ALA A 456 -1.94 26.66 12.30
N GLY A 457 -1.09 27.05 11.35
CA GLY A 457 -1.33 28.11 10.37
C GLY A 457 -1.95 27.68 9.03
N MET A 458 -2.06 26.37 8.75
CA MET A 458 -2.71 25.86 7.52
C MET A 458 -4.09 25.28 7.82
N ARG A 459 -4.97 26.06 8.44
CA ARG A 459 -6.41 25.84 8.25
C ARG A 459 -6.72 26.32 6.84
N HIS A 460 -6.96 25.37 5.94
CA HIS A 460 -7.37 25.63 4.55
C HIS A 460 -8.42 26.73 4.48
N HIS A 461 -8.09 27.79 3.73
CA HIS A 461 -9.09 28.72 3.21
C HIS A 461 -9.92 27.95 2.18
N ARG A 462 -11.09 27.49 2.64
CA ARG A 462 -12.31 27.09 1.89
C ARG A 462 -12.22 25.98 0.84
#